data_AF-A0A4R1U1Y2-F1
#
_entry.id   AF-A0A4R1U1Y2-F1
#
_cell.length_a   1.000
_cell.length_b   1.000
_cell.length_c   1.000
_cell.angle_alpha   90.00
_cell.angle_beta   90.00
_cell.angle_gamma   90.00
#
_symmetry.space_group_name_H-M   'P 1'
#
loop_
_entity.id
_entity.type
_entity.pdbx_description
1 polymer ?
#
loop_
_entity_poly.entity_id
_entity_poly.type
_entity_poly.pdbx_seq_one_letter_code
_entity_poly.pdbx_strand_id
1 'polypeptide(L)'
;MRRQIDTTQVTSFENSGAGFFSDLAVADDAPVLLENSPLSGAYGSVLGIEHGMGFIVFLKDGRLSMIEGYCNAGGPTTDIDFSRAVYGLMPWSPKPDSEA
;
A
#
# COMPACT_ATOMS: atom_id res chain seq x y z
N MET A 1 -1.57 16.01 4.24
CA MET A 1 -0.86 14.72 4.08
C MET A 1 0.12 14.44 5.22
N ARG A 2 1.14 15.29 5.47
CA ARG A 2 2.20 15.00 6.46
C ARG A 2 1.72 14.54 7.85
N ARG A 3 0.81 15.30 8.47
CA ARG A 3 0.25 14.94 9.79
C ARG A 3 -0.48 13.59 9.80
N GLN A 4 -1.19 13.24 8.72
CA GLN A 4 -1.82 11.94 8.64
C GLN A 4 -0.77 10.82 8.62
N ILE A 5 0.27 10.95 7.79
CA ILE A 5 1.39 9.98 7.75
C ILE A 5 2.04 9.84 9.12
N ASP A 6 2.33 10.95 9.81
CA ASP A 6 2.99 10.93 11.12
C ASP A 6 2.14 10.27 12.23
N THR A 7 0.81 10.18 12.07
CA THR A 7 -0.10 9.57 13.05
C THR A 7 -0.76 8.29 12.57
N THR A 8 -0.45 7.83 11.36
CA THR A 8 -1.05 6.62 10.79
C THR A 8 -0.55 5.39 11.52
N GLN A 9 -1.44 4.45 11.79
CA GLN A 9 -1.14 3.10 12.26
C GLN A 9 -1.88 2.10 11.39
N VAL A 10 -1.21 1.01 11.02
CA VAL A 10 -1.88 -0.13 10.40
C VAL A 10 -2.58 -0.93 11.48
N THR A 11 -3.88 -1.16 11.34
CA THR A 11 -4.68 -1.88 12.34
C THR A 11 -4.94 -3.32 11.98
N SER A 12 -4.88 -3.68 10.69
CA SER A 12 -5.14 -5.02 10.20
C SER A 12 -4.38 -5.28 8.90
N PHE A 13 -4.19 -6.56 8.59
CA PHE A 13 -3.87 -7.04 7.26
C PHE A 13 -4.82 -8.19 6.91
N GLU A 14 -5.30 -8.21 5.69
CA GLU A 14 -6.02 -9.32 5.08
C GLU A 14 -5.25 -9.76 3.84
N ASN A 15 -4.72 -10.99 3.86
CA ASN A 15 -4.06 -11.58 2.70
C ASN A 15 -5.10 -12.17 1.75
N SER A 16 -5.12 -11.70 0.50
CA SER A 16 -6.10 -12.13 -0.51
C SER A 16 -5.65 -13.34 -1.34
N GLY A 17 -4.41 -13.80 -1.15
CA GLY A 17 -3.76 -14.80 -1.99
C GLY A 17 -3.08 -14.21 -3.23
N ALA A 18 -3.37 -12.95 -3.60
CA ALA A 18 -2.71 -12.22 -4.69
C ALA A 18 -2.11 -10.87 -4.23
N GLY A 19 -2.04 -10.65 -2.92
CA GLY A 19 -1.71 -9.37 -2.31
C GLY A 19 -2.34 -9.25 -0.92
N PHE A 20 -2.58 -8.02 -0.49
CA PHE A 20 -3.26 -7.73 0.77
C PHE A 20 -4.11 -6.46 0.73
N PHE A 21 -5.05 -6.39 1.67
CA PHE A 21 -5.66 -5.15 2.12
C PHE A 21 -5.18 -4.86 3.54
N SER A 22 -4.96 -3.59 3.87
CA SER A 22 -4.58 -3.18 5.22
C SER A 22 -5.41 -1.99 5.65
N ASP A 23 -6.07 -2.09 6.79
CA ASP A 23 -6.81 -0.97 7.36
C ASP A 23 -5.86 -0.02 8.08
N LEU A 24 -6.14 1.27 7.94
CA LEU A 24 -5.38 2.34 8.57
C LEU A 24 -6.26 3.11 9.57
N ALA A 25 -5.67 3.41 10.73
CA ALA A 25 -6.18 4.41 11.65
C ALA A 25 -5.30 5.66 11.58
N VAL A 26 -5.92 6.84 11.55
CA VAL A 26 -5.26 8.14 11.57
C VAL A 26 -5.86 8.95 12.72
N ALA A 27 -5.06 9.78 13.38
CA ALA A 27 -5.59 10.67 14.42
C ALA A 27 -6.71 11.57 13.90
N ASP A 28 -7.79 11.70 14.69
CA ASP A 28 -8.98 12.50 14.34
C ASP A 28 -8.68 13.99 14.13
N ASP A 29 -7.62 14.50 14.75
CA ASP A 29 -7.16 15.88 14.63
C ASP A 29 -6.38 16.15 13.33
N ALA A 30 -6.03 15.12 12.56
CA ALA A 30 -5.24 15.31 11.36
C ALA A 30 -6.04 16.09 10.29
N PRO A 31 -5.45 17.02 9.54
CA PRO A 31 -6.17 17.73 8.49
C PRO A 31 -6.65 16.79 7.39
N VAL A 32 -7.87 16.99 6.90
CA VAL A 32 -8.42 16.26 5.75
C VAL A 32 -7.76 16.69 4.44
N LEU A 33 -7.65 15.73 3.54
CA LEU A 33 -7.22 15.91 2.16
C LEU A 33 -8.43 16.23 1.27
N LEU A 34 -8.23 17.05 0.25
CA LEU A 34 -9.25 17.39 -0.76
C LEU A 34 -9.07 16.55 -2.04
N GLU A 35 -8.00 15.77 -2.10
CA GLU A 35 -7.67 14.87 -3.19
C GLU A 35 -8.70 13.74 -3.32
N ASN A 36 -8.92 13.29 -4.55
CA ASN A 36 -9.77 12.14 -4.82
C ASN A 36 -9.07 10.84 -4.40
N SER A 37 -9.89 9.87 -4.01
CA SER A 37 -9.48 8.49 -3.73
C SER A 37 -9.69 7.61 -4.97
N PRO A 38 -8.81 6.64 -5.25
CA PRO A 38 -7.53 6.41 -4.60
C PRO A 38 -6.48 7.46 -4.99
N LEU A 39 -5.45 7.62 -4.14
CA LEU A 39 -4.24 8.34 -4.53
C LEU A 39 -3.51 7.57 -5.64
N SER A 40 -2.55 8.23 -6.31
CA SER A 40 -1.72 7.57 -7.31
C SER A 40 -1.01 6.33 -6.74
N GLY A 41 -0.78 5.34 -7.60
CA GLY A 41 -0.13 4.09 -7.19
C GLY A 41 1.37 4.25 -6.92
N ALA A 42 1.87 3.43 -6.01
CA ALA A 42 3.30 3.28 -5.71
C ALA A 42 3.78 1.87 -6.08
N TYR A 43 5.10 1.69 -6.15
CA TYR A 43 5.73 0.39 -6.39
C TYR A 43 6.82 0.14 -5.35
N GLY A 44 7.05 -1.12 -5.01
CA GLY A 44 8.06 -1.52 -4.03
C GLY A 44 8.46 -2.98 -4.19
N SER A 45 9.57 -3.34 -3.57
CA SER A 45 9.95 -4.74 -3.41
C SER A 45 9.47 -5.27 -2.06
N VAL A 46 9.16 -6.56 -2.01
CA VAL A 46 8.84 -7.27 -0.78
C VAL A 46 9.64 -8.55 -0.78
N LEU A 47 10.36 -8.83 0.31
CA LEU A 47 11.16 -10.04 0.41
C LEU A 47 10.26 -11.28 0.23
N GLY A 48 10.63 -12.14 -0.72
CA GLY A 48 9.82 -13.31 -1.10
C GLY A 48 8.88 -13.10 -2.28
N ILE A 49 8.77 -11.88 -2.82
CA ILE A 49 7.98 -11.58 -4.03
C ILE A 49 8.92 -11.15 -5.16
N GLU A 50 9.05 -12.01 -6.18
CA GLU A 50 10.04 -11.88 -7.26
C GLU A 50 9.90 -10.59 -8.08
N HIS A 51 8.67 -10.25 -8.49
CA HIS A 51 8.41 -9.10 -9.38
C HIS A 51 7.99 -7.84 -8.62
N GLY A 52 8.12 -7.85 -7.29
CA GLY A 52 7.66 -6.78 -6.41
C GLY A 52 6.14 -6.63 -6.38
N MET A 53 5.70 -5.53 -5.77
CA MET A 53 4.29 -5.21 -5.58
C MET A 53 3.98 -3.80 -6.05
N GLY A 54 2.75 -3.61 -6.51
CA GLY A 54 2.13 -2.29 -6.59
C GLY A 54 1.31 -2.02 -5.34
N PHE A 55 1.14 -0.74 -5.00
CA PHE A 55 0.39 -0.29 -3.84
C PHE A 55 -0.58 0.83 -4.24
N ILE A 56 -1.81 0.76 -3.72
CA ILE A 56 -2.84 1.77 -3.91
C ILE A 56 -3.25 2.28 -2.54
N VAL A 57 -3.24 3.60 -2.37
CA VAL A 57 -3.60 4.25 -1.10
C VAL A 57 -4.98 4.86 -1.22
N PHE A 58 -5.88 4.45 -0.34
CA PHE A 58 -7.26 4.91 -0.32
C PHE A 58 -7.47 5.95 0.77
N LEU A 59 -8.29 6.95 0.43
CA LEU A 59 -8.86 7.88 1.38
C LEU A 59 -10.34 7.55 1.66
N LYS A 60 -10.76 7.77 2.91
CA LYS A 60 -12.15 7.85 3.35
C LYS A 60 -12.35 9.18 4.08
N ASP A 61 -13.33 9.97 3.65
CA ASP A 61 -13.62 11.30 4.21
C ASP A 61 -12.38 12.22 4.30
N GLY A 62 -11.52 12.13 3.27
CA GLY A 62 -10.27 12.90 3.19
C GLY A 62 -9.14 12.39 4.10
N ARG A 63 -9.25 11.19 4.69
CA ARG A 63 -8.21 10.59 5.54
C ARG A 63 -7.73 9.25 5.02
N LEU A 64 -6.45 8.93 5.19
CA LEU A 64 -5.89 7.62 4.87
C LEU A 64 -6.72 6.54 5.58
N SER A 65 -7.20 5.56 4.83
CA SER A 65 -8.08 4.51 5.36
C SER A 65 -7.60 3.11 5.04
N MET A 66 -6.95 2.92 3.89
CA MET A 66 -6.52 1.60 3.46
C MET A 66 -5.32 1.69 2.52
N ILE A 67 -4.43 0.70 2.62
CA ILE A 67 -3.46 0.39 1.56
C ILE A 67 -3.81 -0.99 1.00
N GLU A 68 -4.04 -1.05 -0.30
CA GLU A 68 -4.03 -2.30 -1.05
C GLU A 68 -2.63 -2.52 -1.60
N GLY A 69 -2.06 -3.71 -1.40
CA GLY A 69 -0.86 -4.16 -2.08
C GLY A 69 -1.21 -5.32 -3.00
N TYR A 70 -0.77 -5.29 -4.27
CA TYR A 70 -0.99 -6.38 -5.22
C TYR A 70 0.33 -6.87 -5.81
N CYS A 71 0.46 -8.19 -6.01
CA CYS A 71 1.64 -8.77 -6.63
C CYS A 71 1.70 -8.47 -8.12
N ASN A 72 2.86 -7.98 -8.58
CA ASN A 72 3.11 -7.92 -10.00
C ASN A 72 3.25 -9.35 -10.57
N ALA A 73 2.75 -9.55 -11.78
CA ALA A 73 2.81 -10.83 -12.51
C ALA A 73 2.14 -12.04 -11.80
N GLY A 74 1.28 -11.81 -10.80
CA GLY A 74 0.31 -12.81 -10.33
C GLY A 74 0.85 -13.97 -9.50
N GLY A 75 2.01 -13.81 -8.85
CA GLY A 75 2.53 -14.82 -7.91
C GLY A 75 1.64 -15.00 -6.67
N PRO A 76 1.53 -16.22 -6.09
CA PRO A 76 0.74 -16.46 -4.90
C PRO A 76 1.37 -15.80 -3.68
N THR A 77 0.52 -15.32 -2.78
CA THR A 77 0.96 -14.64 -1.54
C THR A 77 0.47 -15.32 -0.28
N THR A 78 -0.24 -16.46 -0.37
CA THR A 78 -0.92 -17.12 0.75
C THR A 78 -0.03 -17.41 1.95
N ASP A 79 1.27 -17.63 1.73
CA ASP A 79 2.23 -17.96 2.79
C ASP A 79 2.99 -16.73 3.33
N ILE A 80 2.64 -15.53 2.89
CA ILE A 80 3.27 -14.27 3.30
C ILE A 80 2.48 -13.64 4.45
N ASP A 81 3.16 -13.46 5.58
CA ASP A 81 2.69 -12.61 6.67
C ASP A 81 3.08 -11.15 6.39
N PHE A 82 2.17 -10.40 5.76
CA PHE A 82 2.39 -8.99 5.42
C PHE A 82 2.58 -8.08 6.64
N SER A 83 2.12 -8.48 7.83
CA SER A 83 2.38 -7.71 9.05
C SER A 83 3.85 -7.76 9.49
N ARG A 84 4.62 -8.74 8.98
CA ARG A 84 6.02 -8.98 9.30
C ARG A 84 6.95 -8.96 8.08
N ALA A 85 6.39 -8.67 6.90
CA ALA A 85 7.15 -8.64 5.66
C ALA A 85 8.19 -7.51 5.66
N VAL A 86 9.28 -7.74 4.93
CA VAL A 86 10.33 -6.73 4.73
C VAL A 86 10.06 -6.01 3.42
N TYR A 87 9.78 -4.71 3.52
CA TYR A 87 9.48 -3.84 2.39
C TYR A 87 10.72 -3.03 1.97
N GLY A 88 11.03 -3.05 0.69
CA GLY A 88 12.03 -2.17 0.08
C GLY A 88 11.36 -0.95 -0.56
N LEU A 89 11.79 0.24 -0.13
CA LEU A 89 11.34 1.50 -0.71
C LEU A 89 11.92 1.65 -2.12
N MET A 90 11.06 1.99 -3.08
CA MET A 90 11.48 2.45 -4.40
C MET A 90 11.07 3.91 -4.60
N PRO A 91 11.80 4.67 -5.44
CA PRO A 91 11.38 6.00 -5.82
C PRO A 91 9.95 5.96 -6.36
N TRP A 92 9.18 7.01 -6.05
CA TRP A 92 7.88 7.20 -6.66
C TRP A 92 8.07 7.49 -8.15
N SER A 93 8.06 6.46 -8.96
CA SER A 93 8.24 6.53 -10.41
C SER A 93 7.10 5.76 -11.09
N PRO A 94 6.73 6.15 -12.32
CA PRO A 94 5.85 5.31 -13.13
C PRO A 94 6.47 3.91 -13.22
N LYS A 95 5.60 2.89 -13.32
CA LYS A 95 6.01 1.50 -13.57
C LYS A 95 7.07 1.53 -14.69
N PRO A 96 8.28 0.96 -14.51
CA PRO A 96 9.20 0.83 -15.63
C PRO A 96 8.44 0.09 -16.73
N ASP A 97 8.44 0.67 -17.94
CA ASP A 97 7.76 0.10 -19.09
C ASP A 97 8.10 -1.40 -19.13
N SER A 98 7.08 -2.24 -19.03
CA SER A 98 7.23 -3.66 -19.31
C SER A 98 7.76 -3.73 -20.74
N GLU A 99 9.03 -4.10 -20.90
CA GLU A 99 9.63 -4.30 -22.22
C GLU A 99 8.70 -5.19 -23.04
N ALA A 100 8.47 -4.74 -24.28
CA ALA A 100 7.55 -5.31 -25.26
C ALA A 100 7.93 -6.73 -25.71
#